data_AF-A0A1E1WEM7-F1
#
_entry.id   AF-A0A1E1WEM7-F1
#
_cell.length_a   1.000
_cell.length_b   1.000
_cell.length_c   1.000
_cell.angle_alpha   90.00
_cell.angle_beta   90.00
_cell.angle_gamma   90.00
#
_symmetry.space_group_name_H-M   'P 1'
#
loop_
_entity.id
_entity.type
_entity.pdbx_description
1 polymer ?
#
loop_
_entity_poly.entity_id
_entity_poly.type
_entity_poly.pdbx_seq_one_letter_code
_entity_poly.pdbx_strand_id
1 'polypeptide(L)'
;MSTNFYLTLVVITQSEKAIMFVLNRIKSSQNILKILTNSAKRQIEVHTSSLLLKKQVDNNLTIKICGESVKFPHVWLRDNCQCEHCFHSTAKSRTIDWTNFNINIVPQNVTEDGKTIEVTWEDGHKSKYGVDWLKFRRFTPDGQK
;
A
#
# COMPACT_ATOMS: atom_id res chain seq x y z
N MET A 1 24.92 68.48 -9.19
CA MET A 1 24.73 67.60 -10.37
C MET A 1 25.69 66.42 -10.24
N SER A 2 25.16 65.22 -10.52
CA SER A 2 25.86 63.94 -10.79
C SER A 2 26.81 63.32 -9.75
N THR A 3 26.29 62.84 -8.62
CA THR A 3 26.95 61.80 -7.80
C THR A 3 26.13 60.50 -7.82
N ASN A 4 25.83 59.97 -9.02
CA ASN A 4 25.07 58.72 -9.12
C ASN A 4 25.54 57.76 -10.24
N PHE A 5 26.81 57.86 -10.66
CA PHE A 5 27.39 56.94 -11.66
C PHE A 5 28.35 55.90 -11.06
N TYR A 6 28.82 56.08 -9.83
CA TYR A 6 29.71 55.11 -9.18
C TYR A 6 28.98 54.01 -8.40
N LEU A 7 27.69 54.20 -8.06
CA LEU A 7 26.88 53.18 -7.38
C LEU A 7 26.30 52.14 -8.34
N THR A 8 26.25 52.41 -9.65
CA THR A 8 25.66 51.50 -10.64
C THR A 8 26.67 50.49 -11.20
N LEU A 9 27.98 50.75 -11.11
CA LEU A 9 29.03 49.81 -11.59
C LEU A 9 29.41 48.74 -10.55
N VAL A 10 29.21 48.99 -9.25
CA VAL A 10 29.54 48.01 -8.20
C VAL A 10 28.49 46.89 -8.12
N VAL A 11 27.22 47.18 -8.45
CA VAL A 11 26.11 46.21 -8.35
C VAL A 11 26.14 45.14 -9.46
N ILE A 12 26.85 45.36 -10.57
CA ILE A 12 26.90 44.41 -11.70
C ILE A 12 27.94 43.28 -11.48
N THR A 13 28.97 43.48 -10.65
CA THR A 13 30.07 42.49 -10.49
C THR A 13 29.85 41.42 -9.42
N GLN A 14 28.79 41.52 -8.60
CA GLN A 14 28.48 40.54 -7.55
C GLN A 14 27.58 39.40 -8.05
N SER A 15 26.71 39.66 -9.03
CA SER A 15 25.75 38.66 -9.55
C SER A 15 26.40 37.62 -10.46
N GLU A 16 27.43 37.99 -11.22
CA GLU A 16 28.13 37.06 -12.13
C GLU A 16 28.98 36.02 -11.37
N LYS A 17 29.60 36.41 -10.23
CA LYS A 17 30.33 35.47 -9.38
C LYS A 17 29.42 34.45 -8.72
N ALA A 18 28.21 34.85 -8.33
CA ALA A 18 27.21 33.95 -7.77
C ALA A 18 26.70 32.95 -8.82
N ILE A 19 26.44 33.40 -10.05
CA ILE A 19 26.03 32.53 -11.17
C ILE A 19 27.14 31.51 -11.52
N MET A 20 28.40 31.94 -11.59
CA MET A 20 29.52 31.04 -11.88
C MET A 20 29.77 30.01 -10.75
N PHE A 21 29.51 30.35 -9.49
CA PHE A 21 29.60 29.41 -8.37
C PHE A 21 28.49 28.34 -8.40
N VAL A 22 27.26 28.73 -8.76
CA VAL A 22 26.12 27.82 -8.94
C VAL A 22 26.36 26.88 -10.13
N LEU A 23 26.86 27.39 -11.25
CA LEU A 23 27.14 26.58 -12.44
C LEU A 23 28.27 25.56 -12.21
N ASN A 24 29.30 25.89 -11.43
CA ASN A 24 30.36 24.94 -11.08
C ASN A 24 29.87 23.82 -10.16
N ARG A 25 28.97 24.12 -9.20
CA ARG A 25 28.29 23.11 -8.36
C ARG A 25 27.45 22.14 -9.21
N ILE A 26 26.78 22.63 -10.26
CA ILE A 26 25.98 21.82 -11.18
C ILE A 26 26.86 20.94 -12.09
N LYS A 27 28.02 21.43 -12.55
CA LYS A 27 28.97 20.60 -13.31
C LYS A 27 29.58 19.47 -12.48
N SER A 28 29.91 19.72 -11.21
CA SER A 28 30.35 18.65 -10.30
C SER A 28 29.25 17.63 -9.99
N SER A 29 27.98 18.04 -9.98
CA SER A 29 26.85 17.13 -9.73
C SER A 29 26.42 16.32 -10.95
N GLN A 30 26.64 16.82 -12.17
CA GLN A 30 26.39 16.05 -13.40
C GLN A 30 27.27 14.80 -13.51
N ASN A 31 28.51 14.85 -13.02
CA ASN A 31 29.38 13.67 -12.97
C ASN A 31 28.93 12.66 -11.89
N ILE A 32 28.46 13.14 -10.74
CA ILE A 32 27.86 12.27 -9.71
C ILE A 32 26.58 11.62 -10.25
N LEU A 33 25.73 12.35 -10.97
CA LEU A 33 24.51 11.79 -11.59
C LEU A 33 24.84 10.71 -12.64
N LYS A 34 25.94 10.86 -13.42
CA LYS A 34 26.41 9.83 -14.36
C LYS A 34 26.95 8.58 -13.66
N ILE A 35 27.67 8.74 -12.55
CA ILE A 35 28.19 7.62 -11.74
C ILE A 35 27.03 6.89 -11.05
N LEU A 36 26.08 7.64 -10.47
CA LEU A 36 24.86 7.10 -9.86
C LEU A 36 23.99 6.40 -10.90
N THR A 37 23.83 6.94 -12.12
CA THR A 37 22.99 6.31 -13.16
C THR A 37 23.61 5.05 -13.77
N ASN A 38 24.94 4.96 -13.90
CA ASN A 38 25.61 3.73 -14.34
C ASN A 38 25.65 2.64 -13.25
N SER A 39 25.83 3.02 -11.98
CA SER A 39 25.75 2.07 -10.85
C SER A 39 24.31 1.63 -10.57
N ALA A 40 23.34 2.55 -10.69
CA ALA A 40 21.91 2.26 -10.60
C ALA A 40 21.45 1.34 -11.74
N LYS A 41 21.94 1.51 -12.97
CA LYS A 41 21.62 0.58 -14.07
C LYS A 41 22.08 -0.85 -13.81
N ARG A 42 23.19 -1.07 -13.11
CA ARG A 42 23.69 -2.44 -12.81
C ARG A 42 23.08 -3.10 -11.58
N GLN A 43 22.41 -2.35 -10.70
CA GLN A 43 21.77 -2.90 -9.49
C GLN A 43 20.24 -2.81 -9.47
N ILE A 44 19.61 -1.96 -10.29
CA ILE A 44 18.14 -1.79 -10.29
C ILE A 44 17.43 -2.82 -11.21
N GLU A 45 18.16 -3.53 -12.06
CA GLU A 45 17.58 -4.54 -12.97
C GLU A 45 17.06 -5.80 -12.25
N VAL A 46 17.32 -5.96 -10.95
CA VAL A 46 17.06 -7.23 -10.22
C VAL A 46 15.77 -7.23 -9.37
N HIS A 47 15.02 -6.13 -9.20
CA HIS A 47 13.84 -6.19 -8.31
C HIS A 47 12.62 -5.30 -8.59
N THR A 48 12.65 -4.42 -9.59
CA THR A 48 11.51 -3.51 -9.87
C THR A 48 10.54 -4.05 -10.91
N SER A 49 10.98 -4.90 -11.83
CA SER A 49 10.13 -5.51 -12.87
C SER A 49 9.12 -6.52 -12.29
N SER A 50 9.45 -7.22 -11.20
CA SER A 50 8.53 -8.14 -10.52
C SER A 50 7.43 -7.44 -9.71
N LEU A 51 7.67 -6.20 -9.26
CA LEU A 51 6.66 -5.39 -8.56
C LEU A 51 5.59 -4.87 -9.51
N LEU A 52 5.94 -4.58 -10.77
CA LEU A 52 5.01 -4.12 -11.81
C LEU A 52 4.24 -5.27 -12.48
N LEU A 53 4.73 -6.51 -12.38
CA LEU A 53 4.07 -7.72 -12.87
C LEU A 53 3.22 -8.42 -11.82
N LYS A 54 3.04 -7.85 -10.61
CA LYS A 54 2.00 -8.33 -9.70
C LYS A 54 0.64 -8.04 -10.34
N LYS A 55 0.17 -9.03 -11.10
CA LYS A 55 -1.22 -9.18 -11.56
C LYS A 55 -2.11 -8.66 -10.44
N GLN A 56 -2.88 -7.62 -10.73
CA GLN A 56 -3.78 -6.98 -9.78
C GLN A 56 -4.89 -7.98 -9.46
N VAL A 57 -4.63 -8.88 -8.51
CA VAL A 57 -5.63 -9.79 -7.97
C VAL A 57 -6.61 -8.93 -7.18
N ASP A 58 -7.90 -9.09 -7.44
CA ASP A 58 -8.91 -8.45 -6.62
C ASP A 58 -8.76 -8.98 -5.20
N ASN A 59 -8.49 -8.09 -4.26
CA ASN A 59 -8.25 -8.41 -2.86
C ASN A 59 -9.53 -8.35 -2.02
N ASN A 60 -10.71 -8.25 -2.66
CA ASN A 60 -11.99 -8.14 -1.98
C ASN A 60 -12.96 -9.22 -2.43
N LEU A 61 -13.69 -9.75 -1.46
CA LEU A 61 -14.87 -10.56 -1.69
C LEU A 61 -16.10 -9.63 -1.68
N THR A 62 -16.91 -9.70 -2.73
CA THR A 62 -18.20 -8.99 -2.78
C THR A 62 -19.30 -9.94 -2.32
N ILE A 63 -20.01 -9.57 -1.26
CA ILE A 63 -21.09 -10.37 -0.64
C ILE A 63 -22.39 -9.58 -0.72
N LYS A 64 -23.49 -10.22 -1.09
CA LYS A 64 -24.81 -9.58 -1.08
C LYS A 64 -25.46 -9.71 0.29
N ILE A 65 -25.65 -8.59 0.98
CA ILE A 65 -26.29 -8.52 2.30
C ILE A 65 -27.54 -7.64 2.19
N CYS A 66 -28.73 -8.21 2.43
CA CYS A 66 -30.02 -7.51 2.34
C CYS A 66 -30.24 -6.76 1.01
N GLY A 67 -29.72 -7.29 -0.11
CA GLY A 67 -29.83 -6.66 -1.44
C GLY A 67 -28.75 -5.63 -1.75
N GLU A 68 -27.90 -5.27 -0.79
CA GLU A 68 -26.73 -4.41 -0.97
C GLU A 68 -25.49 -5.25 -1.26
N SER A 69 -24.66 -4.84 -2.22
CA SER A 69 -23.36 -5.49 -2.48
C SER A 69 -22.29 -4.84 -1.61
N VAL A 70 -21.75 -5.60 -0.66
CA VAL A 70 -20.76 -5.14 0.31
C VAL A 70 -19.41 -5.81 0.02
N LYS A 71 -18.33 -5.04 0.06
CA LYS A 71 -16.97 -5.56 -0.15
C LYS A 71 -16.25 -5.79 1.17
N PHE A 72 -15.60 -6.94 1.28
CA PHE A 72 -14.74 -7.29 2.40
C PHE A 72 -13.34 -7.67 1.90
N PRO A 73 -12.26 -7.07 2.43
CA PRO A 73 -10.91 -7.48 2.09
C PRO A 73 -10.67 -8.95 2.47
N HIS A 74 -10.05 -9.74 1.58
CA HIS A 74 -9.73 -11.15 1.81
C HIS A 74 -8.92 -11.35 3.09
N VAL A 75 -7.87 -10.54 3.24
CA VAL A 75 -6.98 -10.55 4.41
C VAL A 75 -7.76 -10.31 5.71
N TRP A 76 -8.74 -9.40 5.69
CA TRP A 76 -9.54 -9.08 6.87
C TRP A 76 -10.47 -10.23 7.23
N LEU A 77 -11.13 -10.84 6.24
CA LEU A 77 -11.94 -12.04 6.46
C LEU A 77 -11.08 -13.12 7.11
N ARG A 78 -9.94 -13.49 6.49
CA ARG A 78 -9.06 -14.56 7.00
C ARG A 78 -8.51 -14.29 8.41
N ASP A 79 -8.18 -13.03 8.72
CA ASP A 79 -7.75 -12.57 10.05
C ASP A 79 -8.88 -12.59 11.09
N ASN A 80 -10.13 -12.49 10.66
CA ASN A 80 -11.29 -12.54 11.54
C ASN A 80 -12.06 -13.87 11.47
N CYS A 81 -11.40 -14.92 10.99
CA CYS A 81 -11.96 -16.27 10.97
C CYS A 81 -12.50 -16.66 12.37
N GLN A 82 -13.76 -17.10 12.41
CA GLN A 82 -14.47 -17.45 13.66
C GLN A 82 -14.40 -18.95 14.01
N CYS A 83 -13.52 -19.72 13.36
CA CYS A 83 -13.35 -21.14 13.69
C CYS A 83 -12.58 -21.32 15.00
N GLU A 84 -12.69 -22.50 15.61
CA GLU A 84 -12.05 -22.82 16.89
C GLU A 84 -10.52 -22.75 16.86
N HIS A 85 -9.90 -22.86 15.68
CA HIS A 85 -8.45 -22.71 15.52
C HIS A 85 -7.98 -21.26 15.48
N CYS A 86 -8.84 -20.33 15.07
CA CYS A 86 -8.48 -18.91 14.88
C CYS A 86 -9.11 -17.99 15.93
N PHE A 87 -10.12 -18.45 16.66
CA PHE A 87 -10.84 -17.66 17.65
C PHE A 87 -11.16 -18.48 18.89
N HIS A 88 -10.70 -17.98 20.04
CA HIS A 88 -11.00 -18.56 21.35
C HIS A 88 -12.31 -17.98 21.88
N SER A 89 -13.40 -18.75 21.75
CA SER A 89 -14.77 -18.30 22.01
C SER A 89 -15.00 -17.79 23.45
N THR A 90 -14.43 -18.46 24.46
CA THR A 90 -14.58 -18.06 25.87
C THR A 90 -13.91 -16.74 26.20
N ALA A 91 -12.68 -16.54 25.70
CA ALA A 91 -11.92 -15.29 25.94
C ALA A 91 -12.26 -14.19 24.93
N LYS A 92 -13.02 -14.52 23.88
CA LYS A 92 -13.37 -13.64 22.76
C LYS A 92 -12.13 -13.03 22.10
N SER A 93 -11.08 -13.84 21.90
CA SER A 93 -9.79 -13.40 21.38
C SER A 93 -9.36 -14.19 20.14
N ARG A 94 -8.57 -13.56 19.27
CA ARG A 94 -7.94 -14.22 18.12
C ARG A 94 -6.73 -15.05 18.56
N THR A 95 -6.52 -16.17 17.88
CA THR A 95 -5.40 -17.11 18.12
C THR A 95 -4.56 -17.34 16.86
N ILE A 96 -4.64 -16.43 15.88
CA ILE A 96 -3.93 -16.53 14.61
C ILE A 96 -2.43 -16.32 14.80
N ASP A 97 -1.62 -17.20 14.21
CA ASP A 97 -0.17 -17.05 14.13
C ASP A 97 0.20 -16.09 13.00
N TRP A 98 0.53 -14.85 13.38
CA TRP A 98 0.96 -13.81 12.45
C TRP A 98 2.31 -14.08 11.79
N THR A 99 3.15 -14.95 12.36
CA THR A 99 4.45 -15.30 11.80
C THR A 99 4.32 -15.99 10.45
N ASN A 100 3.28 -16.80 10.29
CA ASN A 100 3.01 -17.60 9.11
C ASN A 100 1.77 -17.14 8.33
N PHE A 101 1.23 -15.97 8.65
CA PHE A 101 0.00 -15.47 8.05
C PHE A 101 0.24 -14.88 6.65
N ASN A 102 -0.42 -15.42 5.62
CA ASN A 102 -0.34 -14.91 4.26
C ASN A 102 -1.24 -13.68 4.05
N ILE A 103 -0.65 -12.50 3.90
CA ILE A 103 -1.39 -11.25 3.66
C ILE A 103 -2.04 -11.15 2.28
N ASN A 104 -1.61 -11.97 1.31
CA ASN A 104 -2.15 -12.02 -0.05
C ASN A 104 -3.08 -13.23 -0.26
N ILE A 105 -3.59 -13.81 0.82
CA ILE A 105 -4.49 -14.97 0.78
C ILE A 105 -5.68 -14.72 -0.16
N VAL A 106 -6.01 -15.72 -0.97
CA VAL A 106 -7.18 -15.70 -1.86
C VAL A 106 -8.18 -16.80 -1.50
N PRO A 107 -9.49 -16.55 -1.67
CA PRO A 107 -10.50 -17.58 -1.53
C PRO A 107 -10.43 -18.54 -2.73
N GLN A 108 -10.44 -19.85 -2.46
CA GLN A 108 -10.62 -20.89 -3.48
C GLN A 108 -12.10 -21.17 -3.77
N ASN A 109 -12.96 -21.07 -2.75
CA ASN A 109 -14.39 -21.30 -2.89
C ASN A 109 -15.16 -20.43 -1.90
N VAL A 110 -16.32 -19.94 -2.32
CA VAL A 110 -17.27 -19.23 -1.46
C VAL A 110 -18.65 -19.84 -1.66
N THR A 111 -19.29 -20.22 -0.55
CA THR A 111 -20.68 -20.68 -0.53
C THR A 111 -21.52 -19.80 0.39
N GLU A 112 -22.78 -19.61 0.02
CA GLU A 112 -23.74 -18.79 0.75
C GLU A 112 -25.00 -19.61 0.98
N ASP A 113 -25.49 -19.66 2.22
CA ASP A 113 -26.74 -20.35 2.59
C ASP A 113 -27.86 -19.37 3.03
N GLY A 114 -27.63 -18.07 2.80
CA GLY A 114 -28.54 -16.96 3.17
C GLY A 114 -28.43 -16.51 4.62
N LYS A 115 -27.89 -17.34 5.54
CA LYS A 115 -27.61 -16.97 6.93
C LYS A 115 -26.13 -16.85 7.22
N THR A 116 -25.33 -17.58 6.47
CA THR A 116 -23.89 -17.69 6.63
C THR A 116 -23.19 -17.67 5.29
N ILE A 117 -21.93 -17.21 5.35
CA ILE A 117 -20.98 -17.22 4.25
C ILE A 117 -19.84 -18.14 4.68
N GLU A 118 -19.56 -19.16 3.89
CA GLU A 118 -18.41 -20.04 4.08
C GLU A 118 -17.36 -19.77 3.01
N VAL A 119 -16.12 -19.61 3.45
CA VAL A 119 -14.97 -19.33 2.57
C VAL A 119 -13.93 -20.43 2.79
N THR A 120 -13.56 -21.11 1.71
CA THR A 120 -12.40 -21.99 1.68
C THR A 120 -11.21 -21.23 1.10
N TRP A 121 -10.10 -21.19 1.82
CA TRP A 121 -8.91 -20.43 1.48
C TRP A 121 -7.85 -21.30 0.79
N GLU A 122 -6.88 -20.66 0.13
CA GLU A 122 -5.79 -21.39 -0.54
C GLU A 122 -4.85 -22.16 0.40
N ASP A 123 -4.80 -21.80 1.69
CA ASP A 123 -4.11 -22.55 2.75
C ASP A 123 -4.91 -23.79 3.23
N GLY A 124 -6.04 -24.08 2.59
CA GLY A 124 -6.96 -25.16 2.95
C GLY A 124 -7.88 -24.83 4.13
N HIS A 125 -7.73 -23.66 4.75
CA HIS A 125 -8.53 -23.27 5.89
C HIS A 125 -9.98 -22.99 5.49
N LYS A 126 -10.92 -23.22 6.40
CA LYS A 126 -12.35 -22.94 6.21
C LYS A 126 -12.82 -21.95 7.26
N SER A 127 -13.40 -20.85 6.80
CA SER A 127 -14.00 -19.83 7.66
C SER A 127 -15.50 -19.76 7.43
N LYS A 128 -16.27 -19.60 8.51
CA LYS A 128 -17.71 -19.43 8.47
C LYS A 128 -18.09 -18.14 9.18
N TYR A 129 -18.88 -17.30 8.52
CA TYR A 129 -19.34 -16.01 9.03
C TYR A 129 -20.85 -15.93 9.00
N GLY A 130 -21.46 -15.45 10.09
CA GLY A 130 -22.87 -15.07 10.06
C GLY A 130 -23.08 -13.80 9.23
N VAL A 131 -24.14 -13.75 8.44
CA VAL A 131 -24.49 -12.57 7.63
C VAL A 131 -24.70 -11.34 8.53
N ASP A 132 -25.33 -11.49 9.70
CA ASP A 132 -25.49 -10.39 10.65
C ASP A 132 -24.16 -9.91 11.24
N TRP A 133 -23.22 -10.83 11.46
CA TRP A 133 -21.88 -10.50 11.96
C TRP A 133 -21.10 -9.68 10.91
N LEU A 134 -21.20 -10.06 9.64
CA LEU A 134 -20.62 -9.33 8.51
C LEU A 134 -21.32 -7.97 8.32
N LYS A 135 -22.64 -7.93 8.40
CA LYS A 135 -23.44 -6.69 8.29
C LYS A 135 -23.02 -5.65 9.32
N PHE A 136 -22.77 -6.07 10.55
CA PHE A 136 -22.30 -5.18 11.62
C PHE A 136 -20.87 -4.67 11.38
N ARG A 137 -20.05 -5.40 10.60
CA ARG A 137 -18.62 -5.10 10.33
C ARG A 137 -18.35 -4.63 8.91
N ARG A 138 -19.40 -4.24 8.18
CA ARG A 138 -19.25 -3.74 6.81
C ARG A 138 -18.43 -2.45 6.80
N PHE A 139 -17.62 -2.28 5.76
CA PHE A 139 -16.80 -1.09 5.55
C PHE A 139 -17.62 0.07 4.95
N THR A 140 -18.76 0.41 5.57
CA THR A 140 -19.58 1.57 5.24
C THR A 140 -19.58 2.57 6.40
N PRO A 141 -19.85 3.87 6.15
CA PRO A 141 -19.80 4.90 7.21
C PRO A 141 -20.67 4.57 8.43
N ASP A 142 -21.82 3.93 8.24
CA ASP A 142 -22.71 3.53 9.34
C ASP A 142 -22.24 2.28 10.09
N GLY A 143 -21.38 1.46 9.49
CA GLY A 143 -20.81 0.26 10.11
C GLY A 143 -19.51 0.51 10.90
N GLN A 144 -19.01 1.75 10.91
CA GLN A 144 -17.73 2.13 11.56
C GLN A 144 -17.90 3.04 12.80
N LYS A 145 -19.12 3.13 13.33
CA LYS A 145 -19.44 3.94 14.53
C LYS A 145 -19.22 3.17 15.83
#